data_AF-A0A2M8SC65-F1
#
_entry.id   AF-A0A2M8SC65-F1
#
_cell.length_a   1.000
_cell.length_b   1.000
_cell.length_c   1.000
_cell.angle_alpha   90.00
_cell.angle_beta   90.00
_cell.angle_gamma   90.00
#
_symmetry.space_group_name_H-M   'P 1'
#
loop_
_entity.id
_entity.type
_entity.pdbx_description
1 polymer ?
#
loop_
_entity_poly.entity_id
_entity_poly.type
_entity_poly.pdbx_seq_one_letter_code
_entity_poly.pdbx_strand_id
1 'polypeptide(L)'
;SRLVTGLYARPKTYTAAQVPARRVAIVFGAGLWRDGTATPVLYDRVQIAADLYFAGKVEKLLMSGDNRFVEYNEPAVMREVALSLGVPGDAIVLDYAGRRTYDTCYRAKAIFGLTEAILVTQSYHLPRALYLCNQLGVDSLGVEADLRVYRKSSVLYWNMRELIAAAAALWDVNISHPVPVLGDPEPIFP
;
A
#
# COMPACT_ATOMS: atom_id res chain seq x y z
N SER A 1 -7.35 -5.21 -19.04
CA SER A 1 -6.50 -4.76 -17.92
C SER A 1 -7.16 -4.95 -16.56
N ARG A 2 -8.29 -4.29 -16.27
CA ARG A 2 -8.96 -4.38 -14.95
C ARG A 2 -9.68 -5.71 -14.65
N LEU A 3 -10.17 -6.38 -15.69
CA LEU A 3 -10.83 -7.69 -15.59
C LEU A 3 -9.84 -8.78 -15.13
N VAL A 4 -8.60 -8.75 -15.65
CA VAL A 4 -7.52 -9.69 -15.26
C VAL A 4 -7.11 -9.44 -13.81
N THR A 5 -6.80 -8.19 -13.45
CA THR A 5 -6.42 -7.87 -12.07
C THR A 5 -7.56 -8.13 -11.08
N GLY A 6 -8.81 -7.88 -11.48
CA GLY A 6 -10.00 -8.13 -10.66
C GLY A 6 -10.28 -9.61 -10.41
N LEU A 7 -10.19 -10.45 -11.45
CA LEU A 7 -10.31 -11.91 -11.31
C LEU A 7 -9.19 -12.50 -10.45
N TYR A 8 -7.97 -11.96 -10.59
CA TYR A 8 -6.82 -12.36 -9.78
C TYR A 8 -6.97 -11.96 -8.30
N ALA A 9 -7.51 -10.77 -8.03
CA ALA A 9 -7.58 -10.19 -6.70
C ALA A 9 -8.73 -10.72 -5.84
N ARG A 10 -9.89 -11.02 -6.44
CA ARG A 10 -11.09 -11.48 -5.73
C ARG A 10 -10.85 -12.60 -4.70
N PRO A 11 -10.09 -13.68 -4.98
CA PRO A 11 -9.85 -14.73 -3.99
C PRO A 11 -8.86 -14.34 -2.89
N LYS A 12 -8.18 -13.18 -3.00
CA LYS A 12 -7.15 -12.71 -2.08
C LYS A 12 -7.54 -11.44 -1.29
N THR A 13 -8.80 -11.00 -1.36
CA THR A 13 -9.32 -9.85 -0.60
C THR A 13 -10.07 -10.32 0.64
N TYR A 14 -9.79 -9.69 1.77
CA TYR A 14 -10.35 -10.04 3.08
C TYR A 14 -10.80 -8.78 3.84
N THR A 15 -11.67 -8.99 4.82
CA THR A 15 -11.88 -8.01 5.89
C THR A 15 -10.71 -8.06 6.88
N ALA A 16 -10.48 -6.98 7.62
CA ALA A 16 -9.42 -6.94 8.64
C ALA A 16 -9.54 -8.05 9.69
N ALA A 17 -10.78 -8.46 10.03
CA ALA A 17 -11.02 -9.54 10.98
C ALA A 17 -10.63 -10.92 10.42
N GLN A 18 -10.90 -11.17 9.14
CA GLN A 18 -10.80 -12.49 8.52
C GLN A 18 -9.46 -12.75 7.84
N VAL A 19 -8.65 -11.72 7.60
CA VAL A 19 -7.37 -11.89 6.92
C VAL A 19 -6.45 -12.86 7.70
N PRO A 20 -5.86 -13.86 7.04
CA PRO A 20 -4.76 -14.64 7.61
C PRO A 20 -3.60 -13.73 8.01
N ALA A 21 -2.98 -14.00 9.16
CA ALA A 21 -1.86 -13.20 9.65
C ALA A 21 -0.66 -13.28 8.69
N ARG A 22 0.06 -12.16 8.54
CA ARG A 22 1.36 -12.05 7.87
C ARG A 22 2.22 -11.13 8.71
N ARG A 23 3.54 -11.24 8.66
CA ARG A 23 4.40 -10.43 9.54
C ARG A 23 4.33 -8.91 9.27
N VAL A 24 4.01 -8.51 8.04
CA VAL A 24 4.00 -7.09 7.62
C VAL A 24 2.71 -6.70 6.91
N ALA A 25 2.18 -5.53 7.26
CA ALA A 25 1.23 -4.80 6.43
C ALA A 25 1.96 -3.72 5.61
N ILE A 26 1.74 -3.69 4.30
CA ILE A 26 2.16 -2.60 3.42
C ILE A 26 1.01 -1.61 3.31
N VAL A 27 1.25 -0.38 3.73
CA VAL A 27 0.29 0.72 3.68
C VAL A 27 0.69 1.64 2.53
N PHE A 28 -0.19 1.78 1.54
CA PHE A 28 0.08 2.58 0.35
C PHE A 28 -0.25 4.06 0.57
N GLY A 29 0.56 4.97 0.05
CA GLY A 29 0.29 6.41 -0.02
C GLY A 29 -0.98 6.77 -0.81
N ALA A 30 -1.65 7.86 -0.42
CA ALA A 30 -2.97 8.23 -0.93
C ALA A 30 -3.20 9.75 -1.07
N GLY A 31 -2.14 10.56 -0.99
CA GLY A 31 -2.25 12.01 -1.03
C GLY A 31 -2.25 12.66 0.34
N LEU A 32 -1.57 13.80 0.43
CA LEU A 32 -1.71 14.79 1.50
C LEU A 32 -2.56 15.98 1.02
N TRP A 33 -3.18 16.68 1.96
CA TRP A 33 -3.75 18.00 1.71
C TRP A 33 -2.66 19.04 1.51
N ARG A 34 -3.04 20.22 1.01
CA ARG A 34 -2.10 21.34 0.78
C ARG A 34 -1.42 21.83 2.05
N ASP A 35 -2.04 21.61 3.20
CA ASP A 35 -1.48 21.95 4.52
C ASP A 35 -0.57 20.84 5.08
N GLY A 36 -0.28 19.79 4.30
CA GLY A 36 0.57 18.66 4.70
C GLY A 36 -0.14 17.60 5.53
N THR A 37 -1.42 17.77 5.87
CA THR A 37 -2.16 16.78 6.66
C THR A 37 -2.60 15.58 5.81
N ALA A 38 -2.82 14.44 6.48
CA ALA A 38 -3.31 13.24 5.81
C ALA A 38 -4.70 13.49 5.20
N THR A 39 -4.90 13.08 3.94
CA THR A 39 -6.25 13.02 3.38
C THR A 39 -7.08 11.96 4.14
N PRO A 40 -8.43 12.03 4.11
CA PRO A 40 -9.27 10.99 4.71
C PRO A 40 -8.93 9.59 4.20
N VAL A 41 -8.61 9.48 2.89
CA VAL A 41 -8.22 8.23 2.25
C VAL A 41 -6.91 7.68 2.81
N LEU A 42 -5.93 8.56 3.07
CA LEU A 42 -4.65 8.17 3.68
C LEU A 42 -4.84 7.78 5.15
N TYR A 43 -5.60 8.57 5.91
CA TYR A 43 -5.92 8.28 7.30
C TYR A 43 -6.58 6.90 7.44
N ASP A 44 -7.59 6.59 6.61
CA ASP A 44 -8.31 5.32 6.68
C ASP A 44 -7.38 4.12 6.44
N ARG A 45 -6.38 4.26 5.56
CA ARG A 45 -5.35 3.21 5.36
C ARG A 45 -4.48 3.01 6.59
N VAL A 46 -4.04 4.08 7.22
CA VAL A 46 -3.21 4.00 8.43
C VAL A 46 -4.03 3.45 9.60
N GLN A 47 -5.30 3.83 9.72
CA GLN A 47 -6.22 3.30 10.73
C GLN A 47 -6.38 1.79 10.61
N ILE A 48 -6.71 1.27 9.42
CA ILE A 48 -6.82 -0.20 9.22
C ILE A 48 -5.49 -0.91 9.51
N ALA A 49 -4.36 -0.30 9.16
CA ALA A 49 -3.05 -0.88 9.45
C ALA A 49 -2.79 -0.96 10.97
N ALA A 50 -3.15 0.09 11.72
CA ALA A 50 -3.10 0.07 13.18
C ALA A 50 -4.04 -0.99 13.77
N ASP A 51 -5.27 -1.12 13.25
CA ASP A 51 -6.22 -2.13 13.69
C ASP A 51 -5.67 -3.55 13.49
N LEU A 52 -5.03 -3.81 12.35
CA LEU A 52 -4.36 -5.09 12.07
C LEU A 52 -3.21 -5.37 13.04
N TYR A 53 -2.42 -4.34 13.38
CA TYR A 53 -1.34 -4.45 14.36
C TYR A 53 -1.88 -4.83 15.74
N PHE A 54 -2.87 -4.08 16.25
CA PHE A 54 -3.48 -4.36 17.55
C PHE A 54 -4.24 -5.68 17.61
N ALA A 55 -4.77 -6.15 16.48
CA ALA A 55 -5.38 -7.47 16.36
C ALA A 55 -4.36 -8.62 16.26
N GLY A 56 -3.05 -8.33 16.30
CA GLY A 56 -1.99 -9.34 16.16
C GLY A 56 -1.93 -9.98 14.76
N LYS A 57 -2.51 -9.33 13.75
CA LYS A 57 -2.49 -9.82 12.35
C LYS A 57 -1.17 -9.51 11.66
N VAL A 58 -0.45 -8.50 12.15
CA VAL A 58 0.87 -8.07 11.66
C VAL A 58 1.77 -7.64 12.82
N GLU A 59 3.08 -7.73 12.61
CA GLU A 59 4.11 -7.29 13.56
C GLU A 59 4.68 -5.91 13.20
N LYS A 60 4.77 -5.60 11.90
CA LYS A 60 5.33 -4.34 11.37
C LYS A 60 4.41 -3.71 10.33
N LEU A 61 4.45 -2.38 10.26
CA LEU A 61 3.78 -1.58 9.25
C LEU A 61 4.82 -0.94 8.32
N LEU A 62 4.83 -1.31 7.05
CA LEU A 62 5.63 -0.66 6.02
C LEU A 62 4.82 0.45 5.36
N MET A 63 5.12 1.71 5.70
CA MET A 63 4.47 2.89 5.14
C MET A 63 5.20 3.31 3.87
N SER A 64 4.62 3.03 2.70
CA SER A 64 5.25 3.30 1.40
C SER A 64 4.49 4.39 0.64
N GLY A 65 5.21 5.46 0.31
CA GLY A 65 4.64 6.66 -0.31
C GLY A 65 5.70 7.56 -0.92
N ASP A 66 5.24 8.68 -1.48
CA ASP A 66 6.10 9.63 -2.17
C ASP A 66 6.72 10.65 -1.21
N ASN A 67 7.99 11.00 -1.49
CA ASN A 67 8.77 12.02 -0.78
C ASN A 67 9.55 12.94 -1.75
N ARG A 68 9.06 13.15 -2.98
CA ARG A 68 9.78 13.87 -4.04
C ARG A 68 9.92 15.37 -3.84
N PHE A 69 9.09 16.01 -3.02
CA PHE A 69 9.15 17.44 -2.78
C PHE A 69 9.52 17.70 -1.32
N VAL A 70 10.34 18.71 -1.06
CA VAL A 70 10.81 19.05 0.30
C VAL A 70 9.66 19.23 1.29
N GLU A 71 8.52 19.72 0.80
CA GLU A 71 7.30 19.96 1.59
C GLU A 71 6.29 18.80 1.53
N TYR A 72 6.64 17.66 0.91
CA TYR A 72 5.73 16.54 0.70
C TYR A 72 6.37 15.22 1.13
N ASN A 73 6.01 14.74 2.32
CA ASN A 73 6.52 13.48 2.88
C ASN A 73 5.35 12.61 3.38
N GLU A 74 4.78 11.81 2.49
CA GLU A 74 3.68 10.90 2.83
C GLU A 74 4.05 9.90 3.93
N PRO A 75 5.18 9.15 3.84
CA PRO A 75 5.52 8.17 4.87
C PRO A 75 5.71 8.77 6.25
N ALA A 76 6.29 9.97 6.36
CA ALA A 76 6.42 10.65 7.65
C ALA A 76 5.05 10.98 8.25
N VAL A 77 4.12 11.53 7.46
CA VAL A 77 2.76 11.81 7.93
C VAL A 77 2.03 10.53 8.33
N MET A 78 2.20 9.44 7.58
CA MET A 78 1.63 8.13 7.92
C MET A 78 2.17 7.60 9.26
N ARG A 79 3.46 7.78 9.54
CA ARG A 79 4.05 7.45 10.84
C ARG A 79 3.46 8.28 11.96
N GLU A 80 3.34 9.60 11.80
CA GLU A 80 2.75 10.45 12.84
C GLU A 80 1.29 10.06 13.13
N VAL A 81 0.51 9.75 12.09
CA VAL A 81 -0.86 9.21 12.27
C VAL A 81 -0.82 7.88 13.03
N ALA A 82 0.02 6.92 12.64
CA ALA A 82 0.12 5.62 13.33
C ALA A 82 0.57 5.75 14.80
N LEU A 83 1.53 6.64 15.08
CA LEU A 83 1.97 6.96 16.43
C LEU A 83 0.81 7.55 17.27
N SER A 84 0.03 8.47 16.70
CA SER A 84 -1.15 9.04 17.36
C SER A 84 -2.26 8.01 17.63
N LEU A 85 -2.30 6.93 16.85
CA LEU A 85 -3.19 5.78 17.07
C LEU A 85 -2.63 4.77 18.08
N GLY A 86 -1.42 5.00 18.59
CA GLY A 86 -0.78 4.20 19.63
C GLY A 86 0.11 3.06 19.12
N VAL A 87 0.37 2.96 17.81
CA VAL A 87 1.33 2.00 17.28
C VAL A 87 2.74 2.42 17.73
N PRO A 88 3.55 1.54 18.33
CA PRO A 88 4.88 1.93 18.78
C PRO A 88 5.81 2.19 17.57
N GLY A 89 6.73 3.15 17.73
CA GLY A 89 7.56 3.62 16.62
C GLY A 89 8.49 2.57 16.03
N ASP A 90 8.89 1.57 16.81
CA ASP A 90 9.69 0.44 16.35
C ASP A 90 8.90 -0.54 15.48
N ALA A 91 7.56 -0.52 15.55
CA ALA A 91 6.69 -1.29 14.66
C ALA A 91 6.48 -0.63 13.29
N ILE A 92 6.97 0.59 13.08
CA ILE A 92 6.74 1.38 11.86
C ILE A 92 8.03 1.46 11.04
N VAL A 93 7.97 1.05 9.78
CA VAL A 93 9.06 1.14 8.80
C VAL A 93 8.61 2.09 7.68
N LEU A 94 9.53 2.92 7.20
CA LEU A 94 9.23 3.96 6.21
C LEU A 94 9.90 3.67 4.87
N ASP A 95 9.12 3.74 3.80
CA ASP A 95 9.61 3.68 2.42
C ASP A 95 9.29 4.99 1.68
N TYR A 96 10.31 5.84 1.54
CA TYR A 96 10.23 7.15 0.89
C TYR A 96 10.32 7.14 -0.64
N ALA A 97 10.48 5.95 -1.25
CA ALA A 97 10.59 5.81 -2.69
C ALA A 97 9.44 5.00 -3.32
N GLY A 98 8.31 4.88 -2.60
CA GLY A 98 7.06 4.28 -3.05
C GLY A 98 6.24 5.16 -3.99
N ARG A 99 6.86 5.69 -5.06
CA ARG A 99 6.26 6.73 -5.93
C ARG A 99 5.13 6.23 -6.83
N ARG A 100 5.13 4.93 -7.12
CA ARG A 100 4.10 4.20 -7.85
C ARG A 100 3.85 2.90 -7.12
N THR A 101 2.67 2.33 -7.29
CA THR A 101 2.35 0.99 -6.74
C THR A 101 3.35 -0.08 -7.18
N TYR A 102 3.86 -0.01 -8.42
CA TYR A 102 4.93 -0.89 -8.89
C TYR A 102 6.19 -0.73 -8.04
N ASP A 103 6.60 0.51 -7.78
CA ASP A 103 7.80 0.83 -7.00
C ASP A 103 7.67 0.32 -5.56
N THR A 104 6.53 0.54 -4.91
CA THR A 104 6.22 -0.04 -3.58
C THR A 104 6.35 -1.56 -3.58
N CYS A 105 5.70 -2.24 -4.53
CA CYS A 105 5.70 -3.71 -4.60
C CYS A 105 7.10 -4.28 -4.91
N TYR A 106 7.86 -3.63 -5.79
CA TYR A 106 9.21 -4.05 -6.13
C TYR A 106 10.15 -3.88 -4.93
N ARG A 107 10.11 -2.71 -4.30
CA ARG A 107 10.97 -2.36 -3.15
C ARG A 107 10.64 -3.19 -1.92
N ALA A 108 9.37 -3.55 -1.71
CA ALA A 108 8.97 -4.48 -0.66
C ALA A 108 9.84 -5.75 -0.65
N LYS A 109 10.12 -6.32 -1.82
CA LYS A 109 11.02 -7.47 -1.95
C LYS A 109 12.50 -7.06 -1.94
N ALA A 110 12.88 -6.14 -2.83
CA ALA A 110 14.29 -5.86 -3.12
C ALA A 110 15.03 -5.11 -1.99
N ILE A 111 14.33 -4.24 -1.26
CA ILE A 111 14.89 -3.44 -0.18
C ILE A 111 14.50 -4.03 1.16
N PHE A 112 13.20 -4.30 1.36
CA PHE A 112 12.67 -4.69 2.67
C PHE A 112 12.65 -6.19 2.92
N GLY A 113 13.09 -7.00 1.95
CA GLY A 113 13.23 -8.46 2.09
C GLY A 113 11.91 -9.22 2.22
N LEU A 114 10.77 -8.62 1.84
CA LEU A 114 9.46 -9.22 2.01
C LEU A 114 9.18 -10.27 0.94
N THR A 115 8.74 -11.45 1.38
CA THR A 115 8.23 -12.54 0.54
C THR A 115 6.71 -12.65 0.61
N GLU A 116 6.09 -12.07 1.64
CA GLU A 116 4.65 -12.03 1.86
C GLU A 116 4.24 -10.75 2.59
N ALA A 117 2.99 -10.29 2.37
CA ALA A 117 2.45 -9.12 3.05
C ALA A 117 0.91 -9.04 3.03
N ILE A 118 0.35 -8.25 3.95
CA ILE A 118 -1.03 -7.73 3.83
C ILE A 118 -0.96 -6.34 3.18
N LEU A 119 -1.70 -6.12 2.10
CA LEU A 119 -1.82 -4.84 1.40
C LEU A 119 -3.02 -4.08 1.93
N VAL A 120 -2.79 -2.90 2.50
CA VAL A 120 -3.84 -2.03 3.04
C VAL A 120 -4.08 -0.86 2.09
N THR A 121 -5.23 -0.87 1.42
CA THR A 121 -5.65 0.20 0.51
C THR A 121 -7.16 0.14 0.23
N GLN A 122 -7.72 1.11 -0.50
CA GLN A 122 -9.15 1.10 -0.83
C GLN A 122 -9.48 0.05 -1.90
N SER A 123 -10.72 -0.42 -1.91
CA SER A 123 -11.25 -1.44 -2.83
C SER A 123 -10.98 -1.14 -4.31
N TYR A 124 -11.00 0.14 -4.71
CA TYR A 124 -10.74 0.55 -6.10
C TYR A 124 -9.29 0.28 -6.54
N HIS A 125 -8.32 0.37 -5.62
CA HIS A 125 -6.88 0.23 -5.86
C HIS A 125 -6.38 -1.20 -5.59
N LEU A 126 -7.05 -1.92 -4.69
CA LEU A 126 -6.64 -3.24 -4.23
C LEU A 126 -6.36 -4.25 -5.36
N PRO A 127 -7.16 -4.33 -6.45
CA PRO A 127 -6.89 -5.29 -7.52
C PRO A 127 -5.53 -5.09 -8.20
N ARG A 128 -5.14 -3.83 -8.43
CA ARG A 128 -3.87 -3.50 -9.07
C ARG A 128 -2.70 -3.73 -8.13
N ALA A 129 -2.84 -3.36 -6.86
CA ALA A 129 -1.82 -3.59 -5.84
C ALA A 129 -1.55 -5.09 -5.67
N LEU A 130 -2.61 -5.90 -5.53
CA LEU A 130 -2.50 -7.36 -5.43
C LEU A 130 -1.82 -7.97 -6.65
N TYR A 131 -2.24 -7.58 -7.86
CA TYR A 131 -1.61 -8.06 -9.09
C TYR A 131 -0.11 -7.77 -9.11
N LEU A 132 0.28 -6.50 -8.89
CA LEU A 132 1.68 -6.08 -8.97
C LEU A 132 2.56 -6.77 -7.92
N CYS A 133 2.16 -6.75 -6.65
CA CYS A 133 2.98 -7.31 -5.58
C CYS A 133 3.16 -8.83 -5.74
N ASN A 134 2.10 -9.55 -6.11
CA ASN A 134 2.22 -10.99 -6.35
C ASN A 134 3.09 -11.31 -7.57
N GLN A 135 2.97 -10.55 -8.68
CA GLN A 135 3.81 -10.75 -9.86
C GLN A 135 5.29 -10.42 -9.61
N LEU A 136 5.55 -9.46 -8.71
CA LEU A 136 6.91 -9.11 -8.27
C LEU A 136 7.43 -10.07 -7.18
N GLY A 137 6.67 -11.11 -6.85
CA GLY A 137 7.09 -12.20 -5.97
C GLY A 137 6.93 -11.91 -4.47
N VAL A 138 5.97 -11.06 -4.10
CA VAL A 138 5.49 -10.86 -2.73
C VAL A 138 4.09 -11.47 -2.64
N ASP A 139 3.94 -12.64 -2.00
CA ASP A 139 2.62 -13.28 -1.83
C ASP A 139 1.72 -12.43 -0.94
N SER A 140 0.77 -11.78 -1.58
CA SER A 140 0.05 -10.67 -0.97
C SER A 140 -1.43 -10.98 -0.79
N LEU A 141 -1.95 -10.65 0.39
CA LEU A 141 -3.38 -10.62 0.73
C LEU A 141 -3.84 -9.16 0.81
N GLY A 142 -5.09 -8.87 0.48
CA GLY A 142 -5.61 -7.51 0.44
C GLY A 142 -6.62 -7.26 1.55
N VAL A 143 -6.54 -6.10 2.20
CA VAL A 143 -7.54 -5.60 3.14
C VAL A 143 -8.03 -4.23 2.69
N GLU A 144 -9.35 -4.10 2.60
CA GLU A 144 -10.00 -2.86 2.19
C GLU A 144 -10.00 -1.82 3.31
N ALA A 145 -9.62 -0.60 2.97
CA ALA A 145 -9.58 0.57 3.86
C ALA A 145 -10.67 1.60 3.55
N ASP A 146 -11.85 1.14 3.11
CA ASP A 146 -13.01 1.98 2.84
C ASP A 146 -13.82 2.20 4.13
N LEU A 147 -13.28 2.99 5.08
CA LEU A 147 -13.96 3.28 6.36
C LEU A 147 -15.09 4.30 6.25
N ARG A 148 -15.23 4.95 5.09
CA ARG A 148 -16.11 6.11 4.89
C ARG A 148 -16.75 6.07 3.52
N VAL A 149 -17.91 6.70 3.39
CA VAL A 149 -18.54 6.93 2.08
C VAL A 149 -17.88 8.13 1.42
N TYR A 150 -17.10 7.88 0.37
CA TYR A 150 -16.48 8.95 -0.43
C TYR A 150 -17.46 9.53 -1.46
N ARG A 151 -17.22 10.78 -1.89
CA ARG A 151 -18.06 11.46 -2.89
C ARG A 151 -18.10 10.65 -4.20
N LYS A 152 -19.30 10.46 -4.76
CA LYS A 152 -19.51 9.67 -5.99
C LYS A 152 -18.63 10.12 -7.17
N SER A 153 -18.43 11.43 -7.32
CA SER A 153 -17.55 11.99 -8.36
C SER A 153 -16.08 11.61 -8.17
N SER A 154 -15.60 11.65 -6.93
CA SER A 154 -14.24 11.20 -6.58
C SER A 154 -14.08 9.70 -6.85
N VAL A 155 -15.05 8.89 -6.42
CA VAL A 155 -15.05 7.43 -6.67
C VAL A 155 -15.03 7.13 -8.17
N LEU A 156 -15.83 7.82 -8.97
CA LEU A 156 -15.85 7.66 -10.43
C LEU A 156 -14.49 8.00 -11.06
N TYR A 157 -13.91 9.15 -10.68
CA TYR A 157 -12.60 9.59 -11.16
C TYR A 157 -11.48 8.60 -10.80
N TRP A 158 -11.44 8.11 -9.56
CA TRP A 158 -10.47 7.09 -9.13
C TRP A 158 -10.64 5.80 -9.93
N ASN A 159 -11.87 5.34 -10.13
CA ASN A 159 -12.15 4.15 -10.93
C ASN A 159 -11.68 4.30 -12.39
N MET A 160 -11.85 5.48 -12.99
CA MET A 160 -11.34 5.75 -14.34
C MET A 160 -9.80 5.72 -14.38
N ARG A 161 -9.14 6.38 -13.43
CA ARG A 161 -7.67 6.35 -13.35
C ARG A 161 -7.13 4.94 -13.16
N GLU A 162 -7.83 4.11 -12.39
CA GLU A 162 -7.44 2.72 -12.16
C GLU A 162 -7.53 1.85 -13.41
N LEU A 163 -8.39 2.14 -14.37
CA LEU A 163 -8.41 1.43 -15.65
C LEU A 163 -7.08 1.60 -16.41
N ILE A 164 -6.60 2.85 -16.44
CA ILE A 164 -5.34 3.22 -17.09
C ILE A 164 -4.16 2.63 -16.31
N ALA A 165 -4.16 2.81 -14.99
CA ALA A 165 -3.10 2.30 -14.14
C ALA A 165 -3.01 0.76 -14.18
N ALA A 166 -4.13 0.04 -14.29
CA ALA A 166 -4.12 -1.42 -14.45
C ALA A 166 -3.53 -1.85 -15.79
N ALA A 167 -3.72 -1.07 -16.87
CA ALA A 167 -3.08 -1.34 -18.16
C ALA A 167 -1.56 -1.12 -18.08
N ALA A 168 -1.14 -0.01 -17.47
CA ALA A 168 0.27 0.25 -17.21
C ALA A 168 0.91 -0.84 -16.33
N ALA A 169 0.21 -1.31 -15.30
CA ALA A 169 0.70 -2.40 -14.44
C ALA A 169 0.96 -3.71 -15.21
N LEU A 170 0.09 -4.04 -16.17
CA LEU A 170 0.32 -5.19 -17.05
C LEU A 170 1.55 -4.96 -17.95
N TRP A 171 1.71 -3.76 -18.50
CA TRP A 171 2.87 -3.42 -19.30
C TRP A 171 4.18 -3.49 -18.50
N ASP A 172 4.20 -2.92 -17.31
CA ASP A 172 5.38 -2.89 -16.43
C ASP A 172 5.84 -4.29 -16.02
N VAL A 173 4.90 -5.20 -15.77
CA VAL A 173 5.22 -6.58 -15.38
C VAL A 173 5.56 -7.48 -16.56
N ASN A 174 4.94 -7.29 -17.72
CA ASN A 174 5.09 -8.24 -18.83
C ASN A 174 6.09 -7.77 -19.91
N ILE A 175 6.42 -6.48 -19.93
CA ILE A 175 7.17 -5.86 -21.03
C ILE A 175 8.34 -5.03 -20.50
N SER A 176 8.09 -3.88 -19.84
CA SER A 176 9.15 -2.90 -19.59
C SER A 176 10.05 -3.20 -18.39
N HIS A 177 9.56 -3.89 -17.35
CA HIS A 177 10.32 -4.23 -16.14
C HIS A 177 11.17 -3.07 -15.59
N PRO A 178 10.59 -1.88 -15.35
CA PRO A 178 11.37 -0.70 -14.96
C PRO A 178 12.03 -0.92 -13.60
N VAL A 179 13.29 -0.52 -13.45
CA VAL A 179 13.99 -0.55 -12.15
C VAL A 179 13.63 0.71 -11.37
N PRO A 180 12.97 0.61 -10.19
CA PRO A 180 12.67 1.77 -9.36
C PRO A 180 13.92 2.39 -8.75
N VAL A 181 13.75 3.52 -8.05
CA VAL A 181 14.84 4.04 -7.20
C VAL A 181 15.14 3.00 -6.13
N LEU A 182 16.38 2.53 -6.09
CA LEU A 182 16.89 1.60 -5.09
C LEU A 182 17.76 2.37 -4.07
N GLY A 183 17.91 1.77 -2.90
CA GLY A 183 18.90 2.14 -1.88
C GLY A 183 19.64 0.87 -1.46
N ASP A 184 20.33 0.93 -0.32
CA ASP A 184 20.86 -0.28 0.29
C ASP A 184 19.72 -1.19 0.76
N PRO A 185 19.89 -2.53 0.79
CA PRO A 185 18.92 -3.42 1.40
C PRO A 185 18.71 -3.07 2.88
N GLU A 186 17.45 -2.97 3.29
CA GLU A 186 17.00 -2.69 4.65
C GLU A 186 15.95 -3.74 5.07
N PRO A 187 16.34 -5.03 5.26
CA PRO A 187 15.41 -6.08 5.65
C PRO A 187 14.67 -5.72 6.95
N ILE A 188 13.35 -5.86 6.95
CA ILE A 188 12.52 -5.54 8.13
C ILE A 188 12.79 -6.52 9.29
N PHE A 189 13.21 -7.73 8.95
CA PHE A 189 13.60 -8.76 9.91
C PHE A 189 15.01 -9.26 9.58
N PRO A 190 15.82 -9.56 10.60
CA PRO A 190 17.14 -10.17 10.43
C PRO A 190 17.08 -11.61 9.91
#